data_AF-A0A9D8CVN8-F1
#
_entry.id   AF-A0A9D8CVN8-F1
#
_cell.length_a   1.000
_cell.length_b   1.000
_cell.length_c   1.000
_cell.angle_alpha   90.00
_cell.angle_beta   90.00
_cell.angle_gamma   90.00
#
_symmetry.space_group_name_H-M   'P 1'
#
loop_
_entity.id
_entity.type
_entity.pdbx_description
1 polymer ?
#
loop_
_entity_poly.entity_id
_entity_poly.type
_entity_poly.pdbx_seq_one_letter_code
_entity_poly.pdbx_strand_id
1 'polypeptide(L)'
;MIRAIVGTVAAFAAFTVVQQSVDASTGEPGSCVPTRAYALLQAGEDLVVRAEPTPEGALVGRLAVRGDAAGEPITSIVTITGSQGGWAKIALASAQNYDAGAATVAPSVGWIPADALAVDARVDGAISVFNRPGLLGRQIARIEGDDMKFRVLGCRGSWLQVINARYGNVWIDRWCANAEDGCRG
;
A
#
# COMPACT_ATOMS: atom_id res chain seq x y z
N MET A 1 33.22 -31.11 54.73
CA MET A 1 33.78 -30.15 53.76
C MET A 1 33.24 -30.52 52.39
N ILE A 2 32.63 -29.55 51.70
CA ILE A 2 31.73 -29.73 50.55
C ILE A 2 32.53 -29.75 49.23
N ARG A 3 32.11 -30.63 48.30
CA ARG A 3 32.63 -30.81 46.93
C ARG A 3 32.31 -29.58 46.06
N ALA A 4 33.27 -29.09 45.27
CA ALA A 4 33.02 -28.13 44.20
C ALA A 4 32.85 -28.86 42.86
N ILE A 5 31.72 -28.59 42.20
CA ILE A 5 31.26 -29.20 40.95
C ILE A 5 31.69 -28.32 39.76
N VAL A 6 32.20 -28.99 38.72
CA VAL A 6 32.50 -28.47 37.38
C VAL A 6 31.20 -28.02 36.69
N GLY A 7 31.22 -26.85 36.05
CA GLY A 7 30.12 -26.37 35.21
C GLY A 7 30.62 -25.52 34.06
N THR A 8 31.03 -26.17 32.97
CA THR A 8 31.32 -25.53 31.68
C THR A 8 30.00 -25.06 31.07
N VAL A 9 29.77 -23.76 30.98
CA VAL A 9 28.58 -23.20 30.32
C VAL A 9 28.88 -23.05 28.83
N ALA A 10 28.33 -23.97 28.03
CA ALA A 10 28.25 -23.80 26.58
C ALA A 10 27.18 -22.74 26.28
N ALA A 11 27.61 -21.53 25.93
CA ALA A 11 26.73 -20.50 25.41
C ALA A 11 26.33 -20.86 23.97
N PHE A 12 25.15 -21.45 23.82
CA PHE A 12 24.49 -21.56 22.52
C PHE A 12 24.08 -20.15 22.07
N ALA A 13 24.80 -19.60 21.10
CA ALA A 13 24.34 -18.46 20.32
C ALA A 13 23.12 -18.91 19.50
N ALA A 14 21.93 -18.68 20.04
CA ALA A 14 20.69 -18.82 19.28
C ALA A 14 20.63 -17.68 18.26
N PHE A 15 21.02 -17.97 17.02
CA PHE A 15 20.67 -17.13 15.88
C PHE A 15 19.15 -17.24 15.69
N THR A 16 18.41 -16.32 16.29
CA THR A 16 17.03 -16.08 15.90
C THR A 16 17.09 -15.48 14.49
N VAL A 17 16.79 -16.32 13.49
CA VAL A 17 16.40 -15.82 12.18
C VAL A 17 15.07 -15.11 12.41
N VAL A 18 15.14 -13.80 12.67
CA VAL A 18 13.99 -12.93 12.50
C VAL A 18 13.68 -13.01 11.01
N GLN A 19 12.72 -13.85 10.64
CA GLN A 19 12.04 -13.68 9.37
C GLN A 19 11.40 -12.30 9.46
N GLN A 20 12.12 -11.30 8.96
CA GLN A 20 11.51 -10.03 8.59
C GLN A 20 10.46 -10.38 7.56
N SER A 21 9.21 -10.52 8.02
CA SER A 21 8.05 -10.21 7.23
C SER A 21 8.34 -8.84 6.66
N VAL A 22 8.76 -8.81 5.39
CA VAL A 22 9.15 -7.58 4.71
C VAL A 22 7.84 -6.88 4.44
N ASP A 23 7.32 -6.22 5.46
CA ASP A 23 6.17 -5.36 5.35
C ASP A 23 6.64 -4.09 4.64
N ALA A 24 5.90 -3.60 3.65
CA ALA A 24 6.21 -2.36 2.94
C ALA A 24 6.35 -1.17 3.91
N SER A 25 5.78 -1.30 5.11
CA SER A 25 5.92 -0.39 6.24
C SER A 25 7.33 -0.30 6.83
N THR A 26 8.20 -1.30 6.62
CA THR A 26 9.54 -1.42 7.25
C THR A 26 10.72 -1.22 6.28
N GLY A 27 10.45 -1.01 4.98
CA GLY A 27 11.48 -0.63 4.03
C GLY A 27 11.96 0.80 4.27
N GLU A 28 13.22 1.10 3.92
CA GLU A 28 13.64 2.48 3.64
C GLU A 28 12.59 3.16 2.75
N PRO A 29 12.35 4.49 2.87
CA PRO A 29 11.37 5.22 2.07
C PRO A 29 11.59 4.91 0.58
N GLY A 30 10.79 3.97 0.09
CA GLY A 30 11.12 3.20 -1.09
C GLY A 30 10.31 3.74 -2.25
N SER A 31 11.00 4.26 -3.26
CA SER A 31 10.39 4.71 -4.50
C SER A 31 9.54 3.57 -5.07
N CYS A 32 8.23 3.80 -5.16
CA CYS A 32 7.39 2.93 -5.92
C CYS A 32 7.48 3.35 -7.38
N VAL A 33 7.42 2.39 -8.29
CA VAL A 33 7.09 2.73 -9.67
C VAL A 33 5.73 3.43 -9.62
N PRO A 34 5.60 4.66 -10.16
CA PRO A 34 4.36 5.41 -10.05
C PRO A 34 3.19 4.56 -10.52
N THR A 35 2.21 4.38 -9.64
CA THR A 35 1.10 3.48 -9.91
C THR A 35 -0.21 4.08 -9.48
N ARG A 36 -1.28 3.76 -10.21
CA ARG A 36 -2.60 4.29 -9.91
C ARG A 36 -3.31 3.36 -8.92
N ALA A 37 -4.05 3.97 -8.00
CA ALA A 37 -4.96 3.34 -7.08
C ALA A 37 -6.17 4.25 -6.88
N TYR A 38 -7.27 3.71 -6.37
CA TYR A 38 -8.46 4.49 -6.07
C TYR A 38 -8.69 4.58 -4.56
N ALA A 39 -9.16 5.72 -4.10
CA ALA A 39 -9.52 5.92 -2.71
C ALA A 39 -10.82 5.19 -2.37
N LEU A 40 -10.80 4.42 -1.27
CA LEU A 40 -11.95 3.79 -0.66
C LEU A 40 -12.64 4.81 0.26
N LEU A 41 -13.47 5.67 -0.31
CA LEU A 41 -14.26 6.63 0.45
C LEU A 41 -15.74 6.40 0.20
N GLN A 42 -16.53 6.51 1.27
CA GLN A 42 -17.99 6.57 1.12
C GLN A 42 -18.41 7.94 0.58
N ALA A 43 -19.59 8.01 -0.04
CA ALA A 43 -20.13 9.28 -0.48
C ALA A 43 -20.27 10.25 0.71
N GLY A 44 -19.70 11.45 0.60
CA GLY A 44 -19.67 12.44 1.68
C GLY A 44 -18.55 12.25 2.71
N GLU A 45 -17.65 11.29 2.51
CA GLU A 45 -16.43 11.13 3.30
C GLU A 45 -15.25 11.84 2.63
N ASP A 46 -14.42 12.50 3.46
CA ASP A 46 -13.18 13.13 3.04
C ASP A 46 -11.98 12.36 3.61
N LEU A 47 -11.01 12.04 2.75
CA LEU A 47 -9.71 11.53 3.16
C LEU A 47 -8.74 12.69 3.39
N VAL A 48 -8.24 12.81 4.62
CA VAL A 48 -7.25 13.82 4.96
C VAL A 48 -5.89 13.48 4.34
N VAL A 49 -5.31 14.46 3.64
CA VAL A 49 -3.95 14.37 3.11
C VAL A 49 -2.99 15.16 4.01
N ARG A 50 -1.83 14.57 4.29
CA ARG A 50 -0.81 15.10 5.20
C ARG A 50 0.54 15.37 4.54
N ALA A 51 1.32 16.26 5.13
CA ALA A 51 2.68 16.59 4.71
C ALA A 51 3.69 15.49 5.08
N GLU A 52 3.47 14.82 6.22
CA GLU A 52 4.28 13.70 6.72
C GLU A 52 3.46 12.40 6.86
N PRO A 53 4.11 11.22 6.80
CA PRO A 53 3.47 9.91 7.02
C PRO A 53 3.22 9.64 8.50
N THR A 54 2.47 10.51 9.17
CA THR A 54 2.09 10.37 10.58
C THR A 54 0.72 11.01 10.86
N PRO A 55 -0.08 10.48 11.80
CA PRO A 55 -1.40 11.05 12.13
C PRO A 55 -1.35 12.51 12.59
N GLU A 56 -0.23 12.94 13.19
CA GLU A 56 0.02 14.29 13.69
C GLU A 56 0.56 15.23 12.59
N GLY A 57 0.85 14.69 11.40
CA GLY A 57 1.45 15.43 10.30
C GLY A 57 0.55 16.55 9.82
N ALA A 58 1.16 17.65 9.38
CA ALA A 58 0.42 18.84 8.98
C ALA A 58 -0.59 18.52 7.86
N LEU A 59 -1.82 19.01 7.99
CA LEU A 59 -2.85 18.83 6.97
C LEU A 59 -2.52 19.69 5.76
N VAL A 60 -2.42 19.05 4.59
CA VAL A 60 -2.16 19.73 3.31
C VAL A 60 -3.39 19.78 2.41
N GLY A 61 -4.41 19.00 2.71
CA GLY A 61 -5.68 19.06 2.00
C GLY A 61 -6.56 17.85 2.26
N ARG A 62 -7.56 17.66 1.40
CA ARG A 62 -8.54 16.58 1.48
C ARG A 62 -8.79 16.01 0.09
N LEU A 63 -9.00 14.69 0.03
CA LEU A 63 -9.56 14.02 -1.15
C LEU A 63 -11.02 13.70 -0.83
N ALA A 64 -11.94 14.18 -1.66
CA ALA A 64 -13.36 13.89 -1.50
C ALA A 64 -13.83 12.92 -2.58
N VAL A 65 -14.76 12.03 -2.22
CA VAL A 65 -15.59 11.34 -3.22
C VAL A 65 -16.85 12.17 -3.44
N ARG A 66 -16.96 12.76 -4.63
CA ARG A 66 -18.20 13.39 -5.09
C ARG A 66 -19.02 12.32 -5.81
N GLY A 67 -20.30 12.23 -5.50
CA GLY A 67 -21.22 11.48 -6.36
C GLY A 67 -21.27 12.14 -7.74
N ASP A 68 -21.42 11.34 -8.78
CA ASP A 68 -21.85 11.88 -10.07
C ASP A 68 -23.31 12.38 -9.98
N ALA A 69 -23.81 12.99 -11.05
CA ALA A 69 -25.20 13.44 -11.11
C ALA A 69 -26.24 12.30 -11.00
N ALA A 70 -25.80 11.04 -11.07
CA ALA A 70 -26.61 9.82 -10.97
C ALA A 70 -26.54 9.16 -9.57
N GLY A 71 -25.69 9.66 -8.67
CA GLY A 71 -25.53 9.11 -7.31
C GLY A 71 -24.53 7.96 -7.21
N GLU A 72 -23.79 7.65 -8.27
CA GLU A 72 -22.70 6.67 -8.23
C GLU A 72 -21.44 7.30 -7.62
N PRO A 73 -20.74 6.59 -6.71
CA PRO A 73 -19.55 7.13 -6.05
C PRO A 73 -18.40 7.26 -7.06
N ILE A 74 -18.01 8.50 -7.41
CA ILE A 74 -16.80 8.74 -8.20
C ILE A 74 -15.60 8.53 -7.29
N THR A 75 -14.95 7.38 -7.40
CA THR A 75 -13.73 7.09 -6.65
C THR A 75 -12.61 8.04 -7.07
N SER A 76 -11.92 8.67 -6.10
CA SER A 76 -10.77 9.52 -6.40
C SER A 76 -9.60 8.63 -6.82
N ILE A 77 -9.19 8.72 -8.08
CA ILE A 77 -7.98 8.05 -8.58
C ILE A 77 -6.76 8.90 -8.20
N VAL A 78 -5.76 8.24 -7.61
CA VAL A 78 -4.49 8.86 -7.19
C VAL A 78 -3.30 8.03 -7.68
N THR A 79 -2.17 8.70 -7.93
CA THR A 79 -0.90 8.01 -8.24
C THR A 79 -0.06 7.86 -6.98
N ILE A 80 0.16 6.62 -6.54
CA ILE A 80 1.11 6.25 -5.49
C ILE A 80 2.53 6.32 -6.06
N THR A 81 3.41 7.01 -5.34
CA THR A 81 4.83 7.23 -5.71
C THR A 81 5.80 6.70 -4.67
N GLY A 82 5.31 6.30 -3.50
CA GLY A 82 6.10 5.76 -2.41
C GLY A 82 5.21 5.22 -1.30
N SER A 83 5.80 4.48 -0.36
CA SER A 83 5.15 4.10 0.88
C SER A 83 6.13 4.12 2.06
N GLN A 84 5.62 4.42 3.25
CA GLN A 84 6.38 4.44 4.49
C GLN A 84 5.47 4.19 5.69
N GLY A 85 5.79 3.23 6.55
CA GLY A 85 5.10 3.05 7.84
C GLY A 85 3.57 2.87 7.75
N GLY A 86 3.04 2.25 6.69
CA GLY A 86 1.60 2.12 6.45
C GLY A 86 0.94 3.33 5.78
N TRP A 87 1.74 4.33 5.39
CA TRP A 87 1.29 5.48 4.61
C TRP A 87 1.70 5.34 3.15
N ALA A 88 0.83 5.80 2.26
CA ALA A 88 1.10 5.93 0.84
C ALA A 88 1.40 7.39 0.50
N LYS A 89 2.50 7.61 -0.22
CA LYS A 89 2.85 8.90 -0.80
C LYS A 89 2.17 9.04 -2.14
N ILE A 90 1.32 10.05 -2.31
CA ILE A 90 0.55 10.29 -3.52
C ILE A 90 1.02 11.55 -4.25
N ALA A 91 0.95 11.53 -5.58
CA ALA A 91 1.14 12.72 -6.41
C ALA A 91 -0.17 13.50 -6.50
N LEU A 92 -0.22 14.69 -5.90
CA LEU A 92 -1.43 15.51 -5.80
C LEU A 92 -1.88 16.08 -7.14
N ALA A 93 -0.95 16.31 -8.07
CA ALA A 93 -1.28 16.70 -9.44
C ALA A 93 -2.09 15.66 -10.21
N SER A 94 -2.05 14.39 -9.79
CA SER A 94 -2.83 13.29 -10.39
C SER A 94 -4.13 13.00 -9.67
N ALA A 95 -4.35 13.62 -8.50
CA ALA A 95 -5.48 13.31 -7.65
C ALA A 95 -6.74 14.00 -8.16
N GLN A 96 -7.76 13.20 -8.50
CA GLN A 96 -9.08 13.74 -8.80
C GLN A 96 -9.76 14.20 -7.50
N ASN A 97 -10.49 15.31 -7.53
CA ASN A 97 -11.24 15.83 -6.37
C ASN A 97 -10.37 16.17 -5.14
N TYR A 98 -9.12 16.57 -5.35
CA TYR A 98 -8.28 17.13 -4.30
C TYR A 98 -8.63 18.59 -4.02
N ASP A 99 -8.86 18.90 -2.74
CA ASP A 99 -9.01 20.26 -2.23
C ASP A 99 -7.81 20.59 -1.34
N ALA A 100 -6.96 21.51 -1.79
CA ALA A 100 -5.81 22.01 -1.04
C ALA A 100 -6.21 22.90 0.15
N GLY A 101 -7.50 23.24 0.30
CA GLY A 101 -8.00 24.17 1.29
C GLY A 101 -7.39 25.56 1.12
N ALA A 102 -7.17 26.25 2.24
CA ALA A 102 -6.59 27.60 2.26
C ALA A 102 -5.04 27.62 2.11
N ALA A 103 -4.41 26.52 1.68
CA ALA A 103 -2.96 26.48 1.49
C ALA A 103 -2.55 27.43 0.36
N THR A 104 -1.63 28.36 0.66
CA THR A 104 -1.14 29.38 -0.29
C THR A 104 -0.25 28.80 -1.40
N VAL A 105 0.31 27.61 -1.18
CA VAL A 105 1.03 26.80 -2.18
C VAL A 105 0.57 25.37 -2.02
N ALA A 106 -0.11 24.82 -3.04
CA ALA A 106 -0.50 23.42 -3.04
C ALA A 106 0.76 22.54 -3.17
N PRO A 107 1.03 21.62 -2.24
CA PRO A 107 2.16 20.72 -2.36
C PRO A 107 1.99 19.79 -3.56
N SER A 108 3.09 19.37 -4.17
CA SER A 108 3.06 18.43 -5.32
C SER A 108 2.77 16.99 -4.90
N VAL A 109 3.00 16.67 -3.62
CA VAL A 109 2.86 15.34 -3.02
C VAL A 109 2.21 15.44 -1.65
N GLY A 110 1.55 14.37 -1.25
CA GLY A 110 0.97 14.23 0.08
C GLY A 110 0.98 12.79 0.57
N TRP A 111 0.61 12.58 1.82
CA TRP A 111 0.55 11.29 2.47
C TRP A 111 -0.86 10.98 2.95
N ILE A 112 -1.29 9.76 2.72
CA ILE A 112 -2.56 9.20 3.19
C ILE A 112 -2.33 7.79 3.76
N PRO A 113 -3.21 7.27 4.62
CA PRO A 113 -3.17 5.87 5.03
C PRO A 113 -3.24 4.97 3.80
N ALA A 114 -2.31 4.01 3.68
CA ALA A 114 -2.27 3.13 2.52
C ALA A 114 -3.53 2.26 2.41
N ASP A 115 -4.11 1.88 3.55
CA ASP A 115 -5.31 1.06 3.63
C ASP A 115 -6.59 1.81 3.18
N ALA A 116 -6.53 3.14 3.08
CA ALA A 116 -7.58 3.95 2.44
C ALA A 116 -7.57 3.85 0.92
N LEU A 117 -6.61 3.12 0.32
CA LEU A 117 -6.51 2.88 -1.11
C LEU A 117 -6.85 1.44 -1.47
N ALA A 118 -7.37 1.25 -2.68
CA ALA A 118 -7.55 -0.05 -3.29
C ALA A 118 -7.13 -0.09 -4.75
N VAL A 119 -6.94 -1.30 -5.23
CA VAL A 119 -6.70 -1.64 -6.63
C VAL A 119 -7.59 -2.81 -7.03
N ASP A 120 -7.96 -2.82 -8.30
CA ASP A 120 -8.66 -3.93 -8.92
C ASP A 120 -7.64 -4.88 -9.56
N ALA A 121 -7.94 -6.17 -9.48
CA ALA A 121 -7.20 -7.24 -10.12
C ALA A 121 -7.76 -7.60 -11.51
N ARG A 122 -8.59 -6.74 -12.10
CA ARG A 122 -9.14 -6.94 -13.44
C ARG A 122 -8.09 -6.56 -14.50
N VAL A 123 -6.99 -7.31 -14.53
CA VAL A 123 -5.92 -7.18 -15.52
C VAL A 123 -6.22 -8.10 -16.69
N ASP A 124 -5.96 -7.64 -17.92
CA ASP A 124 -5.86 -8.55 -19.06
C ASP A 124 -4.74 -9.57 -18.81
N GLY A 125 -5.14 -10.79 -18.45
CA GLY A 125 -4.25 -11.90 -18.13
C GLY A 125 -4.15 -12.20 -16.63
N ALA A 126 -3.10 -12.93 -16.26
CA ALA A 126 -3.03 -13.59 -14.95
C ALA A 126 -2.21 -12.84 -13.90
N ILE A 127 -2.81 -12.39 -12.80
CA ILE A 127 -2.04 -11.78 -11.71
C ILE A 127 -1.35 -12.85 -10.89
N SER A 128 -0.05 -12.69 -10.67
CA SER A 128 0.70 -13.62 -9.83
C SER A 128 0.73 -13.07 -8.41
N VAL A 129 0.34 -13.92 -7.46
CA VAL A 129 0.30 -13.58 -6.03
C VAL A 129 1.48 -14.24 -5.35
N PHE A 130 2.23 -13.47 -4.55
CA PHE A 130 3.46 -13.90 -3.90
C PHE A 130 3.40 -13.66 -2.39
N ASN A 131 4.17 -14.46 -1.65
CA ASN A 131 4.32 -14.28 -0.21
C ASN A 131 5.33 -13.18 0.17
N ARG A 132 6.20 -12.75 -0.76
CA ARG A 132 7.17 -11.67 -0.59
C ARG A 132 7.58 -11.11 -1.96
N PRO A 133 8.07 -9.86 -2.04
CA PRO A 133 8.46 -9.26 -3.31
C PRO A 133 9.84 -9.75 -3.77
N GLY A 134 10.07 -9.69 -5.08
CA GLY A 134 11.37 -9.97 -5.71
C GLY A 134 11.64 -11.45 -5.98
N LEU A 135 12.88 -11.75 -6.40
CA LEU A 135 13.29 -13.08 -6.89
C LEU A 135 13.22 -14.21 -5.84
N LEU A 136 13.25 -13.86 -4.56
CA LEU A 136 13.10 -14.81 -3.45
C LEU A 136 11.63 -15.06 -3.09
N GLY A 137 10.70 -14.35 -3.76
CA GLY A 137 9.28 -14.55 -3.66
C GLY A 137 8.85 -15.90 -4.21
N ARG A 138 8.03 -16.63 -3.45
CA ARG A 138 7.33 -17.80 -3.96
C ARG A 138 5.95 -17.37 -4.42
N GLN A 139 5.62 -17.67 -5.66
CA GLN A 139 4.25 -17.55 -6.14
C GLN A 139 3.36 -18.55 -5.36
N ILE A 140 2.31 -18.03 -4.75
CA ILE A 140 1.35 -18.80 -3.95
C ILE A 140 0.00 -18.96 -4.64
N ALA A 141 -0.32 -18.07 -5.58
CA ALA A 141 -1.52 -18.18 -6.39
C ALA A 141 -1.36 -17.48 -7.74
N ARG A 142 -2.31 -17.75 -8.63
CA ARG A 142 -2.49 -17.08 -9.91
C ARG A 142 -3.98 -16.74 -10.04
N ILE A 143 -4.30 -15.49 -10.30
CA ILE A 143 -5.66 -14.98 -10.44
C ILE A 143 -5.92 -14.74 -11.92
N GLU A 144 -6.92 -15.38 -12.50
CA GLU A 144 -7.29 -15.26 -13.91
C GLU A 144 -8.78 -15.02 -14.04
N GLY A 145 -9.18 -13.91 -14.67
CA GLY A 145 -10.59 -13.64 -14.97
C GLY A 145 -11.49 -13.39 -13.75
N ASP A 146 -10.94 -13.34 -12.54
CA ASP A 146 -11.68 -13.03 -11.31
C ASP A 146 -11.66 -11.51 -11.04
N ASP A 147 -12.85 -10.92 -10.90
CA ASP A 147 -13.02 -9.56 -10.38
C ASP A 147 -12.69 -9.55 -8.88
N MET A 148 -11.43 -9.26 -8.55
CA MET A 148 -10.98 -9.15 -7.16
C MET A 148 -10.57 -7.72 -6.83
N LYS A 149 -10.94 -7.29 -5.63
CA LYS A 149 -10.54 -6.01 -5.06
C LYS A 149 -9.53 -6.24 -3.94
N PHE A 150 -8.53 -5.38 -3.88
CA PHE A 150 -7.42 -5.47 -2.96
C PHE A 150 -7.22 -4.13 -2.27
N ARG A 151 -7.16 -4.11 -0.93
CA ARG A 151 -6.71 -2.91 -0.19
C ARG A 151 -5.20 -2.83 -0.26
N VAL A 152 -4.66 -1.63 -0.44
CA VAL A 152 -3.22 -1.40 -0.50
C VAL A 152 -2.65 -1.33 0.92
N LEU A 153 -1.49 -1.92 1.14
CA LEU A 153 -0.72 -1.79 2.39
C LEU A 153 0.58 -1.01 2.19
N GLY A 154 1.09 -0.99 0.95
CA GLY A 154 2.26 -0.23 0.55
C GLY A 154 2.84 -0.79 -0.74
N CYS A 155 4.01 -0.30 -1.14
CA CYS A 155 4.65 -0.69 -2.38
C CYS A 155 6.18 -0.73 -2.25
N ARG A 156 6.82 -1.50 -3.12
CA ARG A 156 8.28 -1.64 -3.18
C ARG A 156 8.72 -1.87 -4.62
N GLY A 157 9.28 -0.86 -5.27
CA GLY A 157 9.63 -0.93 -6.69
C GLY A 157 8.39 -1.17 -7.54
N SER A 158 8.39 -2.25 -8.33
CA SER A 158 7.24 -2.69 -9.14
C SER A 158 6.26 -3.60 -8.39
N TRP A 159 6.46 -3.81 -7.08
CA TRP A 159 5.62 -4.71 -6.28
C TRP A 159 4.63 -3.91 -5.45
N LEU A 160 3.39 -4.38 -5.39
CA LEU A 160 2.37 -3.83 -4.52
C LEU A 160 2.04 -4.83 -3.42
N GLN A 161 2.07 -4.38 -2.16
CA GLN A 161 1.59 -5.16 -1.04
C GLN A 161 0.11 -4.87 -0.85
N VAL A 162 -0.68 -5.93 -0.78
CA VAL A 162 -2.12 -5.85 -0.75
C VAL A 162 -2.72 -6.82 0.26
N ILE A 163 -3.98 -6.56 0.63
CA ILE A 163 -4.77 -7.46 1.45
C ILE A 163 -6.19 -7.63 0.91
N ASN A 164 -6.67 -8.88 0.92
CA ASN A 164 -8.08 -9.20 0.75
C ASN A 164 -8.50 -10.40 1.60
N ALA A 165 -9.80 -10.68 1.64
CA ALA A 165 -10.35 -11.77 2.45
C ALA A 165 -9.92 -13.17 1.97
N ARG A 166 -9.60 -13.35 0.68
CA ARG A 166 -9.26 -14.66 0.11
C ARG A 166 -7.81 -15.04 0.36
N TYR A 167 -6.88 -14.10 0.17
CA TYR A 167 -5.43 -14.36 0.17
C TYR A 167 -4.71 -13.78 1.39
N GLY A 168 -5.36 -12.91 2.17
CA GLY A 168 -4.72 -12.21 3.27
C GLY A 168 -3.68 -11.21 2.75
N ASN A 169 -2.63 -10.96 3.54
CA ASN A 169 -1.53 -10.05 3.19
C ASN A 169 -0.56 -10.72 2.21
N VAL A 170 -0.50 -10.19 0.99
CA VAL A 170 0.26 -10.76 -0.13
C VAL A 170 0.88 -9.67 -0.99
N TRP A 171 1.77 -10.07 -1.90
CA TRP A 171 2.41 -9.21 -2.88
C TRP A 171 1.92 -9.56 -4.28
N ILE A 172 1.61 -8.55 -5.09
CA ILE A 172 1.20 -8.73 -6.49
C ILE A 172 2.15 -7.98 -7.42
N ASP A 173 2.30 -8.53 -8.62
CA ASP A 173 3.18 -8.01 -9.67
C ASP A 173 2.43 -7.11 -10.68
N ARG A 174 1.10 -7.20 -10.76
CA ARG A 174 0.25 -6.47 -11.72
C ARG A 174 -1.08 -6.06 -11.12
N TRP A 175 -1.60 -4.89 -11.50
CA TRP A 175 -2.89 -4.36 -11.00
C TRP A 175 -3.43 -3.21 -11.85
N CYS A 176 -4.67 -2.80 -11.57
CA CYS A 176 -5.34 -1.66 -12.20
C CYS A 176 -6.01 -0.78 -11.14
N ALA A 177 -6.12 0.52 -11.42
CA ALA A 177 -6.84 1.45 -10.53
C ALA A 177 -8.35 1.47 -10.76
N ASN A 178 -8.78 1.05 -11.93
CA ASN A 178 -10.16 0.79 -12.29
C ASN A 178 -10.14 -0.19 -13.46
N ALA A 179 -11.27 -0.87 -13.66
CA ALA A 179 -11.48 -1.75 -14.81
C ALA A 179 -11.40 -1.03 -16.17
N GLU A 180 -11.52 0.30 -16.20
CA GLU A 180 -11.71 1.09 -17.42
C GLU A 180 -10.43 1.77 -17.95
N ASP A 181 -9.49 2.22 -17.10
CA ASP A 181 -8.31 2.98 -17.55
C ASP A 181 -7.08 2.11 -17.87
N GLY A 182 -7.28 0.80 -18.00
CA GLY A 182 -6.21 -0.13 -18.35
C GLY A 182 -5.22 -0.39 -17.21
N CYS A 183 -4.58 -1.54 -17.30
CA CYS A 183 -3.80 -2.09 -16.22
C CYS A 183 -2.31 -1.86 -16.42
N ARG A 184 -1.58 -1.62 -15.32
CA ARG A 184 -0.11 -1.59 -15.37
C ARG A 184 0.43 -2.96 -14.96
N GLY A 185 1.34 -3.47 -15.80
CA GLY A 185 2.28 -4.54 -15.52
C GLY A 185 3.69 -4.06 -15.83
#